data_AF-A0A7C3LDT6-F1
#
_entry.id   AF-A0A7C3LDT6-F1
#
_cell.length_a   1.000
_cell.length_b   1.000
_cell.length_c   1.000
_cell.angle_alpha   90.00
_cell.angle_beta   90.00
_cell.angle_gamma   90.00
#
_symmetry.space_group_name_H-M   'P 1'
#
loop_
_entity.id
_entity.type
_entity.pdbx_description
1 polymer ?
#
loop_
_entity_poly.entity_id
_entity_poly.type
_entity_poly.pdbx_seq_one_letter_code
_entity_poly.pdbx_strand_id
1 'polypeptide(L)'
;MCGATELHEMYDKGNDVMGMRPVPGGVIDIPAGETVELKVGGLHVMCIDKDRALEIGEEIPIKLTFANAGDMQVTAEIREGAMGN
;
A
#
# COMPACT_ATOMS: atom_id res chain seq x y z
N MET A 1 -7.91 12.05 -5.60
CA MET A 1 -6.62 11.37 -5.80
C MET A 1 -5.60 11.83 -4.77
N CYS A 2 -4.77 10.93 -4.24
CA CYS A 2 -3.78 11.24 -3.19
C CYS A 2 -2.80 12.34 -3.62
N GLY A 3 -2.44 13.27 -2.73
CA GLY A 3 -1.36 14.23 -2.95
C GLY A 3 0.02 13.58 -3.00
N ALA A 4 0.22 12.47 -2.27
CA ALA A 4 1.39 11.60 -2.39
C ALA A 4 1.02 10.12 -2.18
N THR A 5 1.85 9.23 -2.73
CA THR A 5 1.71 7.78 -2.57
C THR A 5 3.04 7.20 -2.13
N GLU A 6 3.04 6.49 -1.01
CA GLU A 6 4.23 5.91 -0.41
C GLU A 6 4.05 4.42 -0.16
N LEU A 7 5.14 3.66 -0.20
CA LEU A 7 5.14 2.25 0.20
C LEU A 7 5.59 2.15 1.65
N HIS A 8 4.80 1.46 2.48
CA HIS A 8 5.04 1.34 3.91
C HIS A 8 5.05 -0.13 4.33
N GLU A 9 5.78 -0.42 5.39
CA GLU A 9 5.77 -1.71 6.07
C GLU A 9 5.33 -1.53 7.52
N MET A 10 4.70 -2.57 8.08
CA MET A 10 4.48 -2.64 9.51
C MET A 10 5.72 -3.21 10.21
N TYR A 11 6.08 -2.61 11.34
CA TYR A 11 7.22 -3.04 12.15
C TYR A 11 6.85 -3.03 13.63
N ASP A 12 7.45 -3.93 14.40
CA ASP A 12 7.27 -3.99 15.85
C ASP A 12 8.08 -2.85 16.52
N LYS A 13 7.40 -1.99 17.29
CA LYS A 13 8.03 -0.93 18.10
C LYS A 13 8.39 -1.41 19.51
N GLY A 14 8.07 -2.66 19.86
CA GLY A 14 8.14 -3.22 21.20
C GLY A 14 6.89 -2.96 22.03
N ASN A 15 6.74 -3.69 23.14
CA ASN A 15 5.61 -3.58 24.07
C ASN A 15 4.22 -3.77 23.40
N ASP A 16 4.12 -4.73 22.48
CA ASP A 16 2.89 -5.02 21.71
C ASP A 16 2.39 -3.84 20.84
N VAL A 17 3.25 -2.86 20.56
CA VAL A 17 2.91 -1.71 19.71
C VAL A 17 3.43 -1.91 18.31
N MET A 18 2.52 -2.03 17.35
CA MET A 18 2.85 -2.02 15.92
C MET A 18 2.99 -0.60 15.39
N GLY A 19 3.97 -0.39 14.52
CA GLY A 19 4.22 0.84 13.79
C GLY A 19 4.09 0.66 12.30
N MET A 20 3.91 1.77 11.60
CA MET A 20 4.08 1.86 10.15
C MET A 20 5.29 2.74 9.87
N ARG A 21 6.11 2.35 8.90
CA ARG A 21 7.22 3.17 8.40
C ARG A 21 7.33 3.06 6.88
N PRO A 22 7.79 4.12 6.19
CA PRO A 22 8.10 4.03 4.77
C PRO A 22 9.17 2.96 4.49
N VAL A 23 8.99 2.24 3.39
CA VAL A 23 10.01 1.34 2.85
C VAL A 23 11.17 2.19 2.31
N PRO A 24 12.42 1.91 2.72
CA PRO A 24 13.58 2.64 2.21
C PRO A 24 13.65 2.63 0.68
N GLY A 25 13.76 3.82 0.08
CA GLY A 25 13.82 3.97 -1.38
C GLY A 25 12.49 3.81 -2.11
N GLY A 26 11.38 3.51 -1.40
CA GLY A 26 10.05 3.39 -2.01
C GLY A 26 9.89 2.21 -2.96
N VAL A 27 10.78 1.21 -2.87
CA VAL A 27 10.81 0.03 -3.74
C VAL A 27 10.84 -1.25 -2.90
N ILE A 28 10.19 -2.28 -3.40
CA ILE A 28 10.24 -3.64 -2.83
C ILE A 28 10.85 -4.58 -3.86
N ASP A 29 11.69 -5.48 -3.37
CA ASP A 29 12.22 -6.56 -4.19
C ASP A 29 11.14 -7.63 -4.40
N ILE A 30 11.03 -8.12 -5.63
CA ILE A 30 10.16 -9.24 -5.99
C ILE A 30 11.08 -10.35 -6.49
N PRO A 31 11.50 -11.29 -5.61
CA PRO A 31 12.40 -12.37 -6.00
C PRO A 31 11.76 -13.28 -7.06
N ALA A 32 12.60 -13.86 -7.92
CA ALA A 32 12.14 -14.74 -8.98
C ALA A 32 11.43 -15.97 -8.41
N GLY A 33 10.19 -16.21 -8.85
CA GLY A 33 9.38 -17.34 -8.37
C GLY A 33 8.70 -17.10 -7.03
N GLU A 34 8.88 -15.94 -6.41
CA GLU A 34 8.20 -15.56 -5.18
C GLU A 34 7.04 -14.59 -5.43
N THR A 35 6.15 -14.49 -4.46
CA THR A 35 5.03 -13.55 -4.46
C THR A 35 5.17 -12.63 -3.27
N VAL A 36 5.19 -11.32 -3.52
CA VAL A 36 5.15 -10.30 -2.47
C VAL A 36 3.72 -9.81 -2.33
N GLU A 37 3.18 -9.91 -1.12
CA GLU A 37 1.79 -9.57 -0.83
C GLU A 37 1.72 -8.22 -0.12
N LEU A 38 0.89 -7.32 -0.65
CA LEU A 38 0.51 -6.08 0.03
C LEU A 38 -0.79 -6.32 0.80
N LYS A 39 -0.72 -6.28 2.13
CA LYS A 39 -1.86 -6.51 3.02
C LYS A 39 -1.77 -5.71 4.31
N VAL A 40 -2.94 -5.52 4.93
CA VAL A 40 -3.04 -5.00 6.30
C VAL A 40 -2.23 -5.91 7.23
N GLY A 41 -1.41 -5.32 8.10
CA GLY A 41 -0.48 -6.08 8.95
C GLY A 41 0.93 -6.22 8.36
N GLY A 42 1.16 -5.86 7.09
CA GLY A 42 2.45 -6.01 6.41
C GLY A 42 2.77 -4.85 5.48
N LEU A 43 3.21 -5.16 4.26
CA LEU A 43 3.45 -4.16 3.22
C LEU A 43 2.13 -3.56 2.75
N HIS A 44 2.09 -2.24 2.57
CA HIS A 44 0.90 -1.56 2.10
C HIS A 44 1.25 -0.23 1.41
N VAL A 45 0.36 0.20 0.52
CA VAL A 45 0.46 1.52 -0.11
C VAL A 45 -0.27 2.53 0.76
N MET A 46 0.41 3.61 1.13
CA MET A 46 -0.16 4.72 1.87
C MET A 46 -0.51 5.87 0.93
N CYS A 47 -1.78 6.27 0.97
CA CYS A 47 -2.32 7.43 0.25
C CYS A 47 -2.34 8.64 1.20
N ILE A 48 -1.46 9.60 0.95
CA ILE A 48 -1.25 10.79 1.77
C ILE A 48 -1.92 12.00 1.11
N ASP A 49 -2.40 12.94 1.91
CA ASP A 49 -3.03 14.19 1.46
C ASP A 49 -4.14 13.95 0.44
N LYS A 50 -5.12 13.14 0.85
CA LYS A 50 -6.34 12.90 0.06
C LYS A 50 -7.06 14.23 -0.20
N ASP A 51 -7.24 14.56 -1.47
CA ASP A 51 -8.03 15.71 -1.94
C ASP A 51 -9.52 15.61 -1.61
N ARG A 52 -10.03 14.39 -1.40
CA ARG A 52 -11.40 14.10 -0.98
C ARG A 52 -11.50 12.81 -0.16
N ALA A 53 -12.63 12.65 0.52
CA ALA A 53 -13.00 11.38 1.11
C ALA A 53 -13.20 10.31 0.02
N LEU A 54 -12.83 9.08 0.34
CA LEU A 54 -13.05 7.90 -0.50
C LEU A 54 -14.35 7.23 -0.05
N GLU A 55 -15.18 6.82 -1.01
CA GLU A 55 -16.48 6.20 -0.73
C GLU A 55 -16.39 4.68 -0.84
N ILE A 56 -17.11 3.95 0.01
CA ILE A 56 -17.14 2.48 -0.05
C ILE A 56 -17.80 2.05 -1.36
N GLY A 57 -17.20 1.05 -2.03
CA GLY A 57 -17.61 0.56 -3.35
C GLY A 57 -17.05 1.38 -4.50
N GLU A 58 -16.31 2.46 -4.23
CA GLU A 58 -15.61 3.22 -5.25
C GLU A 58 -14.42 2.40 -5.81
N GLU A 59 -14.21 2.46 -7.12
CA GLU A 59 -13.07 1.85 -7.79
C GLU A 59 -12.03 2.92 -8.17
N ILE A 60 -10.81 2.76 -7.69
CA ILE A 60 -9.70 3.69 -7.93
C ILE A 60 -8.62 2.99 -8.76
N PRO A 61 -8.25 3.52 -9.93
CA PRO A 61 -7.11 3.00 -10.66
C PRO A 61 -5.80 3.35 -9.94
N ILE A 62 -4.98 2.34 -9.68
CA ILE A 62 -3.63 2.43 -9.15
C ILE A 62 -2.66 1.98 -10.24
N LYS A 63 -1.57 2.72 -10.40
CA LYS A 63 -0.49 2.34 -11.32
C LYS A 63 0.69 1.80 -10.51
N LEU A 64 1.06 0.56 -10.77
CA LEU A 64 2.26 -0.08 -10.23
C LEU A 64 3.38 0.01 -11.28
N THR A 65 4.53 0.55 -10.90
CA THR A 65 5.70 0.63 -11.78
C THR A 65 6.71 -0.44 -11.39
N PHE A 66 6.91 -1.41 -12.28
CA PHE A 66 7.89 -2.48 -12.12
C PHE A 66 9.14 -2.18 -12.94
N ALA A 67 10.32 -2.36 -12.34
CA ALA A 67 11.59 -2.11 -13.02
C ALA A 67 11.77 -2.90 -14.33
N ASN A 68 11.32 -4.16 -14.35
CA ASN A 68 11.51 -5.08 -15.49
C ASN A 68 10.26 -5.24 -16.36
N ALA A 69 9.06 -5.03 -15.82
CA ALA A 69 7.79 -5.23 -16.53
C ALA A 69 7.11 -3.92 -16.96
N GLY A 70 7.62 -2.77 -16.53
CA GLY A 70 7.04 -1.46 -16.80
C GLY A 70 5.82 -1.16 -15.93
N ASP A 71 4.95 -0.30 -16.44
CA ASP A 71 3.76 0.15 -15.72
C ASP A 71 2.59 -0.83 -15.90
N MET A 72 1.98 -1.22 -14.78
CA MET A 72 0.77 -2.02 -14.73
C MET A 72 -0.33 -1.25 -14.02
N GLN A 73 -1.51 -1.18 -14.64
CA GLN A 73 -2.67 -0.57 -14.02
C GLN A 73 -3.50 -1.65 -13.32
N VAL A 74 -3.82 -1.42 -12.06
CA VAL A 74 -4.70 -2.26 -11.25
C VAL A 74 -5.84 -1.41 -10.71
N THR A 75 -7.03 -1.97 -10.62
CA THR A 75 -8.18 -1.29 -10.01
C THR A 75 -8.30 -1.72 -8.56
N ALA A 76 -8.26 -0.76 -7.63
CA ALA A 76 -8.49 -0.99 -6.21
C ALA A 76 -9.91 -0.59 -5.84
N GLU A 77 -10.67 -1.51 -5.27
CA GLU A 77 -11.98 -1.24 -4.70
C GLU A 77 -11.81 -0.70 -3.27
N ILE A 78 -12.49 0.41 -2.97
CA ILE A 78 -12.55 0.96 -1.62
C ILE A 78 -13.52 0.14 -0.81
N ARG A 79 -13.00 -0.54 0.21
CA ARG A 79 -13.76 -1.36 1.15
C ARG A 79 -13.67 -0.78 2.55
N GLU A 80 -14.57 -1.18 3.44
CA GLU A 80 -14.41 -0.92 4.86
C GLU A 80 -13.04 -1.45 5.33
N GLY A 81 -12.31 -0.63 6.07
CA GLY A 81 -10.96 -0.96 6.50
C GLY A 81 -10.97 -2.15 7.44
N ALA A 82 -10.08 -3.12 7.20
CA ALA A 82 -9.86 -4.25 8.11
C ALA A 82 -9.19 -3.87 9.46
N MET A 83 -9.02 -2.58 9.75
CA MET A 83 -8.65 -2.05 11.07
C MET A 83 -9.88 -1.47 11.80
N GLY A 84 -10.98 -2.22 11.78
CA GLY A 84 -12.13 -1.99 12.64
C GLY A 84 -12.01 -2.85 13.90
N ASN A 85 -11.87 -2.19 15.06
CA ASN A 85 -12.46 -2.69 16.29
C ASN A 85 -13.95 -2.32 16.30
#